data_AF-A0A2E0DER1-F1
#
_entry.id   AF-A0A2E0DER1-F1
#
_cell.length_a   1.000
_cell.length_b   1.000
_cell.length_c   1.000
_cell.angle_alpha   90.00
_cell.angle_beta   90.00
_cell.angle_gamma   90.00
#
_symmetry.space_group_name_H-M   'P 1'
#
loop_
_entity.id
_entity.type
_entity.pdbx_description
1 polymer ?
#
loop_
_entity_poly.entity_id
_entity_poly.type
_entity_poly.pdbx_seq_one_letter_code
_entity_poly.pdbx_strand_id
1 'polypeptide(L)'
;ALDADVIVTTSGMLDGGPAIWYINRLRHDPANAIFLTGYQAEGSGGRKLLDDGRLPIWGNMTPIELDVEQFSLSNHAGHDELVDFARACSPRHLVIFHADEESAKALASELDGEMEIHIPENGTQITLK
;
A
#
# COMPACT_ATOMS: atom_id res chain seq x y z
N ALA A 1 10.40 -9.89 -24.28
CA ALA A 1 9.95 -9.26 -23.02
C ALA A 1 11.01 -8.33 -22.48
N LEU A 2 12.26 -8.77 -22.33
CA LEU A 2 13.36 -7.87 -21.91
C LEU A 2 13.64 -6.74 -22.92
N ASP A 3 13.35 -6.97 -24.20
CA ASP A 3 13.48 -5.95 -25.26
C ASP A 3 12.20 -5.12 -25.47
N ALA A 4 11.21 -5.23 -24.58
CA ALA A 4 9.97 -4.45 -24.70
C ALA A 4 10.15 -3.06 -24.07
N ASP A 5 9.50 -2.05 -24.65
CA ASP A 5 9.54 -0.68 -24.12
C ASP A 5 8.83 -0.54 -22.76
N VAL A 6 7.81 -1.37 -22.50
CA VAL A 6 7.05 -1.39 -21.25
C VAL A 6 6.76 -2.84 -20.83
N ILE A 7 7.04 -3.15 -19.55
CA ILE A 7 6.75 -4.44 -18.94
C ILE A 7 5.77 -4.25 -17.77
N VAL A 8 4.58 -4.81 -17.90
CA VAL A 8 3.61 -4.92 -16.79
C VAL A 8 3.68 -6.33 -16.23
N THR A 9 3.88 -6.45 -14.91
CA THR A 9 4.15 -7.74 -14.27
C THR A 9 3.50 -7.83 -12.88
N THR A 10 3.34 -9.06 -12.38
CA THR A 10 2.80 -9.35 -11.05
C THR A 10 3.87 -9.21 -9.95
N SER A 11 3.42 -9.25 -8.68
CA SER A 11 4.20 -8.96 -7.46
C SER A 11 4.39 -7.45 -7.21
N GLY A 12 3.27 -6.73 -7.07
CA GLY A 12 3.26 -5.25 -6.97
C GLY A 12 3.89 -4.67 -5.69
N MET A 13 4.15 -5.50 -4.67
CA MET A 13 4.88 -5.11 -3.45
C MET A 13 6.35 -5.55 -3.46
N LEU A 14 6.82 -6.17 -4.55
CA LEU A 14 8.21 -6.58 -4.75
C LEU A 14 8.76 -7.55 -3.69
N ASP A 15 7.92 -8.38 -3.08
CA ASP A 15 8.36 -9.41 -2.11
C ASP A 15 8.85 -10.71 -2.79
N GLY A 16 8.85 -10.75 -4.13
CA GLY A 16 9.29 -11.89 -4.91
C GLY A 16 8.67 -11.91 -6.30
N GLY A 17 8.50 -13.12 -6.85
CA GLY A 17 7.78 -13.33 -8.10
C GLY A 17 8.44 -12.70 -9.34
N PRO A 18 7.66 -12.52 -10.43
CA PRO A 18 8.19 -12.07 -11.71
C PRO A 18 8.79 -10.65 -11.68
N ALA A 19 8.25 -9.72 -10.89
CA ALA A 19 8.81 -8.36 -10.79
C ALA A 19 10.30 -8.36 -10.38
N ILE A 20 10.66 -9.12 -9.34
CA ILE A 20 12.05 -9.25 -8.89
C ILE A 20 12.93 -9.88 -9.97
N TRP A 21 12.42 -10.84 -10.75
CA TRP A 21 13.16 -11.47 -11.85
C TRP A 21 13.52 -10.47 -12.96
N TYR A 22 12.57 -9.58 -13.32
CA TYR A 22 12.78 -8.52 -14.31
C TYR A 22 13.71 -7.45 -13.78
N ILE A 23 13.44 -6.90 -12.60
CA ILE A 23 14.28 -5.87 -11.97
C ILE A 23 15.72 -6.36 -11.84
N ASN A 24 15.94 -7.62 -11.44
CA ASN A 24 17.29 -8.14 -11.32
C ASN A 24 18.07 -8.09 -12.66
N ARG A 25 17.40 -8.25 -13.81
CA ARG A 25 18.06 -8.22 -15.12
C ARG A 25 18.18 -6.81 -15.70
N LEU A 26 17.20 -5.96 -15.43
CA LEU A 26 17.06 -4.65 -16.06
C LEU A 26 17.68 -3.50 -15.24
N ARG A 27 17.95 -3.70 -13.94
CA ARG A 27 18.53 -2.66 -13.06
C ARG A 27 19.91 -2.13 -13.44
N HIS A 28 20.57 -2.75 -14.42
CA HIS A 28 21.94 -2.40 -14.82
C HIS A 28 21.98 -1.36 -15.95
N ASP A 29 20.83 -1.05 -16.55
CA ASP A 29 20.72 -0.02 -17.56
C ASP A 29 19.98 1.19 -16.98
N PRO A 30 20.66 2.34 -16.78
CA PRO A 30 20.08 3.53 -16.18
C PRO A 30 19.04 4.22 -17.07
N ALA A 31 18.86 3.78 -18.32
CA ALA A 31 17.75 4.24 -19.15
C ALA A 31 16.39 3.65 -18.70
N ASN A 32 16.40 2.64 -17.82
CA ASN A 32 15.20 2.02 -17.28
C ASN A 32 14.67 2.75 -16.04
N ALA A 33 13.36 2.64 -15.80
CA ALA A 33 12.71 3.14 -14.59
C ALA A 33 11.71 2.11 -14.03
N ILE A 34 11.38 2.25 -12.76
CA ILE A 34 10.40 1.41 -12.05
C ILE A 34 9.21 2.29 -11.63
N PHE A 35 8.01 1.89 -12.06
CA PHE A 35 6.77 2.56 -11.71
C PHE A 35 5.90 1.66 -10.83
N LEU A 36 5.64 2.10 -9.60
CA LEU A 36 4.78 1.42 -8.64
C LEU A 36 3.40 2.05 -8.67
N THR A 37 2.35 1.30 -9.00
CA THR A 37 1.00 1.85 -9.19
C THR A 37 0.07 1.70 -7.98
N GLY A 38 0.57 1.11 -6.89
CA GLY A 38 -0.23 0.77 -5.73
C GLY A 38 0.48 1.05 -4.42
N TYR A 39 -0.27 0.96 -3.33
CA TYR A 39 0.25 1.10 -1.98
C TYR A 39 1.37 0.07 -1.69
N GLN A 40 2.38 0.52 -0.96
CA GLN A 40 3.51 -0.30 -0.54
C GLN A 40 3.49 -0.44 0.97
N ALA A 41 3.11 -1.64 1.44
CA ALA A 41 2.98 -1.92 2.86
C ALA A 41 4.32 -1.81 3.59
N GLU A 42 4.27 -1.41 4.86
CA GLU A 42 5.45 -1.40 5.72
C GLU A 42 6.14 -2.77 5.73
N GLY A 43 7.47 -2.77 5.63
CA GLY A 43 8.27 -4.01 5.58
C GLY A 43 8.35 -4.70 4.21
N SER A 44 7.49 -4.35 3.25
CA SER A 44 7.54 -4.90 1.88
C SER A 44 8.80 -4.49 1.12
N GLY A 45 9.13 -5.26 0.07
CA GLY A 45 10.22 -4.93 -0.85
C GLY A 45 10.05 -3.54 -1.48
N GLY A 46 8.85 -3.22 -1.96
CA GLY A 46 8.61 -1.94 -2.62
C GLY A 46 8.65 -0.74 -1.67
N ARG A 47 8.30 -0.91 -0.39
CA ARG A 47 8.53 0.11 0.63
C ARG A 47 10.03 0.39 0.81
N LYS A 48 10.85 -0.66 0.94
CA LYS A 48 12.32 -0.53 1.03
C LYS A 48 12.94 0.08 -0.23
N LEU A 49 12.37 -0.21 -1.40
CA LEU A 49 12.83 0.40 -2.64
C LEU A 49 12.61 1.92 -2.62
N LEU A 50 11.42 2.36 -2.20
CA LEU A 50 11.09 3.78 -2.12
C LEU A 50 11.91 4.52 -1.06
N ASP A 51 12.09 3.91 0.11
CA ASP A 51 12.74 4.56 1.24
C ASP A 51 14.28 4.53 1.12
N ASP A 52 14.85 3.39 0.69
CA ASP A 52 16.29 3.13 0.74
C ASP A 52 16.95 2.94 -0.65
N GLY A 53 16.17 2.92 -1.74
CA GLY A 53 16.68 2.58 -3.08
C GLY A 53 17.19 1.13 -3.16
N ARG A 54 16.66 0.22 -2.34
CA ARG A 54 17.17 -1.15 -2.20
C ARG A 54 16.07 -2.21 -2.22
N LEU A 55 16.39 -3.36 -2.80
CA LEU A 55 15.50 -4.52 -2.84
C LEU A 55 16.17 -5.79 -2.34
N PRO A 56 15.44 -6.66 -1.61
CA PRO A 56 15.89 -8.01 -1.34
C PRO A 56 15.78 -8.86 -2.61
N ILE A 57 16.92 -9.16 -3.23
CA ILE A 57 16.99 -10.04 -4.41
C ILE A 57 17.75 -11.30 -4.02
N TRP A 58 17.05 -12.44 -4.01
CA TRP A 58 17.58 -13.76 -3.65
C TRP A 58 18.37 -13.78 -2.33
N GLY A 59 17.84 -13.10 -1.31
CA GLY A 59 18.43 -13.03 0.02
C GLY A 59 19.50 -11.95 0.21
N ASN A 60 19.85 -11.21 -0.84
CA ASN A 60 20.81 -10.10 -0.77
C ASN A 60 20.09 -8.75 -0.90
N MET A 61 20.38 -7.84 0.02
CA MET A 61 19.95 -6.44 -0.12
C MET A 61 20.75 -5.78 -1.24
N THR A 62 20.07 -5.50 -2.34
CA THR A 62 20.67 -5.06 -3.60
C THR A 62 20.30 -3.61 -3.88
N PRO A 63 21.27 -2.71 -4.15
CA PRO A 63 20.99 -1.35 -4.58
C PRO A 63 20.34 -1.33 -5.96
N ILE A 64 19.36 -0.46 -6.12
CA ILE A 64 18.64 -0.21 -7.38
C ILE A 64 18.92 1.23 -7.78
N GLU A 65 19.78 1.42 -8.77
CA GLU A 65 20.20 2.73 -9.28
C GLU A 65 19.35 3.16 -10.49
N LEU A 66 18.04 2.92 -10.40
CA LEU A 66 17.06 3.34 -11.40
C LEU A 66 16.17 4.44 -10.83
N ASP A 67 15.56 5.22 -11.71
CA ASP A 67 14.46 6.10 -11.30
C ASP A 67 13.27 5.25 -10.82
N VAL A 68 12.75 5.60 -9.65
CA VAL A 68 11.60 4.93 -9.04
C VAL A 68 10.53 5.97 -8.75
N GLU A 69 9.36 5.80 -9.33
CA GLU A 69 8.20 6.63 -9.04
C GLU A 69 7.01 5.79 -8.57
N GLN A 70 6.22 6.35 -7.66
CA GLN A 70 4.97 5.76 -7.20
C GLN A 70 3.79 6.61 -7.66
N PHE A 71 2.84 5.97 -8.33
CA PHE A 71 1.53 6.52 -8.64
C PHE A 71 0.48 5.88 -7.74
N SER A 72 -0.24 6.69 -6.98
CA SER A 72 -1.36 6.22 -6.16
C SER A 72 -2.61 6.05 -7.02
N LEU A 73 -2.71 4.92 -7.74
CA LEU A 73 -3.92 4.53 -8.45
C LEU A 73 -4.82 3.68 -7.53
N SER A 74 -5.04 4.15 -6.29
CA SER A 74 -5.81 3.35 -5.33
C SER A 74 -7.26 3.23 -5.77
N ASN A 75 -7.71 1.99 -5.96
CA ASN A 75 -9.14 1.64 -6.05
C ASN A 75 -9.82 1.71 -4.66
N HIS A 76 -9.39 2.64 -3.81
CA HIS A 76 -9.90 2.85 -2.47
C HIS A 76 -10.51 4.24 -2.40
N ALA A 77 -11.60 4.32 -1.65
CA ALA A 77 -12.26 5.59 -1.39
C ALA A 77 -11.34 6.51 -0.58
N GLY A 78 -11.39 7.80 -0.89
CA GLY A 78 -10.74 8.84 -0.09
C GLY A 78 -11.42 9.05 1.27
N HIS A 79 -10.84 9.92 2.09
CA HIS A 79 -11.37 10.25 3.41
C HIS A 79 -12.82 10.74 3.35
N ASP A 80 -13.08 11.78 2.55
CA ASP A 80 -14.41 12.39 2.43
C ASP A 80 -15.44 11.38 1.89
N GLU A 81 -15.05 10.53 0.94
CA GLU A 81 -15.92 9.49 0.39
C GLU A 81 -16.29 8.42 1.45
N LEU A 82 -15.35 8.05 2.34
CA LEU A 82 -15.62 7.14 3.46
C LEU A 82 -16.51 7.78 4.52
N VAL A 83 -16.31 9.06 4.82
CA VAL A 83 -17.14 9.84 5.76
C VAL A 83 -18.57 9.94 5.24
N ASP A 84 -18.73 10.35 3.98
CA ASP A 84 -20.04 10.45 3.33
C ASP A 84 -20.75 9.10 3.28
N PHE A 85 -20.01 8.03 2.99
CA PHE A 85 -20.54 6.68 3.01
C PHE A 85 -21.05 6.27 4.41
N ALA A 86 -20.25 6.51 5.45
CA ALA A 86 -20.64 6.19 6.83
C ALA A 86 -21.89 6.97 7.26
N ARG A 87 -21.94 8.29 6.99
CA ARG A 87 -23.10 9.14 7.28
C ARG A 87 -24.35 8.67 6.53
N ALA A 88 -24.23 8.34 5.25
CA ALA A 88 -25.33 7.84 4.43
C ALA A 88 -25.89 6.49 4.95
N CYS A 89 -25.04 5.64 5.52
CA CYS A 89 -25.49 4.39 6.15
C CYS A 89 -26.15 4.61 7.52
N SER A 90 -25.82 5.71 8.22
CA SER A 90 -26.29 6.03 9.58
C SER A 90 -26.23 4.82 10.54
N PRO A 91 -25.09 4.14 10.67
CA PRO A 91 -24.97 2.94 11.48
C PRO A 91 -24.98 3.28 12.98
N ARG A 92 -25.48 2.36 13.82
CA ARG A 92 -25.31 2.49 15.28
C ARG A 92 -23.86 2.31 15.72
N HIS A 93 -23.16 1.36 15.10
CA HIS A 93 -21.74 1.09 15.36
C HIS A 93 -20.93 1.14 14.06
N LEU A 94 -19.79 1.83 14.07
CA LEU A 94 -18.82 1.85 12.99
C LEU A 94 -17.54 1.14 13.45
N VAL A 95 -17.06 0.17 12.68
CA VAL A 95 -15.82 -0.56 12.97
C VAL A 95 -14.79 -0.24 11.88
N ILE A 96 -13.68 0.38 12.26
CA ILE A 96 -12.61 0.78 11.34
C ILE A 96 -11.47 -0.23 11.44
N PHE A 97 -11.10 -0.85 10.32
CA PHE A 97 -10.01 -1.81 10.24
C PHE A 97 -9.32 -1.72 8.86
N HIS A 98 -8.19 -2.41 8.70
CA HIS A 98 -7.37 -2.36 7.48
C HIS A 98 -6.89 -0.95 7.09
N ALA A 99 -6.68 -0.10 8.09
CA ALA A 99 -6.06 1.20 7.99
C ALA A 99 -4.85 1.25 8.93
N ASP A 100 -3.89 2.13 8.64
CA ASP A 100 -2.88 2.49 9.62
C ASP A 100 -3.52 3.27 10.79
N GLU A 101 -2.77 3.38 11.90
CA GLU A 101 -3.28 3.96 13.15
C GLU A 101 -3.69 5.43 13.00
N GLU A 102 -2.93 6.21 12.22
CA GLU A 102 -3.20 7.63 12.01
C GLU A 102 -4.46 7.83 11.17
N SER A 103 -4.57 7.12 10.04
CA SER A 103 -5.75 7.16 9.18
C SER A 103 -7.01 6.70 9.89
N ALA A 104 -6.94 5.64 10.70
CA ALA A 104 -8.09 5.14 11.46
C ALA A 104 -8.58 6.17 12.49
N LYS A 105 -7.66 6.81 13.21
CA LYS A 105 -7.98 7.87 14.18
C LYS A 105 -8.54 9.12 13.51
N ALA A 106 -8.02 9.50 12.35
CA ALA A 106 -8.52 10.65 11.59
C ALA A 106 -9.99 10.44 11.20
N LEU A 107 -10.32 9.26 10.65
CA LEU A 107 -11.71 8.92 10.29
C LEU A 107 -12.62 8.84 11.51
N ALA A 108 -12.13 8.28 12.62
CA ALA A 108 -12.88 8.21 13.86
C ALA A 108 -13.16 9.60 14.45
N SER A 109 -12.19 10.51 14.40
CA SER A 109 -12.33 11.87 14.92
C SER A 109 -13.36 12.69 14.14
N GLU A 110 -13.44 12.51 12.82
CA GLU A 110 -14.39 13.24 11.97
C GLU A 110 -15.84 12.79 12.20
N LEU A 111 -16.04 11.51 12.57
CA LEU A 111 -17.37 10.92 12.80
C LEU A 111 -17.74 10.85 14.29
N ASP A 112 -16.93 11.46 15.16
CA ASP A 112 -17.13 11.42 16.61
C ASP A 112 -18.48 12.05 17.01
N GLY A 113 -19.20 11.37 17.89
CA GLY A 113 -20.54 11.77 18.33
C GLY A 113 -21.68 11.50 17.33
N GLU A 114 -21.40 11.12 16.07
CA GLU A 114 -22.44 10.72 15.11
C GLU A 114 -22.81 9.23 15.23
N MET A 115 -21.85 8.40 15.64
CA MET A 115 -21.99 6.94 15.75
C MET A 115 -21.04 6.37 16.80
N GLU A 116 -21.27 5.13 17.26
CA GLU A 116 -20.36 4.47 18.19
C GLU A 116 -19.19 3.81 17.44
N ILE A 117 -17.99 4.39 17.54
CA ILE A 117 -16.83 4.01 16.73
C ILE A 117 -15.93 3.03 17.47
N HIS A 118 -15.49 2.00 16.76
CA HIS A 118 -14.60 0.95 17.26
C HIS A 118 -13.37 0.84 16.35
N ILE A 119 -12.17 0.94 16.94
CA ILE A 119 -10.90 0.64 16.27
C ILE A 119 -10.28 -0.57 16.98
N PRO A 120 -10.61 -1.81 16.56
CA PRO A 120 -10.15 -3.01 17.24
C PRO A 120 -8.66 -3.28 16.99
N GLU A 121 -8.01 -3.84 18.00
CA GLU A 121 -6.67 -4.42 17.86
C GLU A 121 -6.72 -5.81 17.22
N ASN A 122 -5.70 -6.17 16.46
CA ASN A 122 -5.60 -7.47 15.81
C ASN A 122 -5.65 -8.62 16.84
N GLY A 123 -6.51 -9.61 16.60
CA GLY A 123 -6.69 -10.76 17.48
C GLY A 123 -7.59 -10.50 18.70
N THR A 124 -8.07 -9.28 18.88
CA THR A 124 -8.97 -8.92 19.99
C THR A 124 -10.43 -8.98 19.55
N GLN A 125 -11.26 -9.65 20.34
CA GLN A 125 -12.70 -9.74 20.09
C GLN A 125 -13.42 -8.50 20.60
N ILE A 126 -14.29 -7.92 19.76
CA ILE A 126 -15.26 -6.91 20.16
C ILE A 126 -16.68 -7.48 20.15
N THR A 127 -17.53 -7.03 21.07
CA THR A 127 -18.94 -7.41 21.13
C THR A 127 -19.79 -6.15 21.01
N LEU A 128 -20.51 -6.03 19.91
CA LEU A 128 -21.45 -4.94 19.67
C LEU A 128 -22.79 -5.31 20.33
N LYS A 129 -23.34 -4.45 21.18
CA LYS A 129 -24.55 -4.71 21.98
C LYS A 129 -25.73 -3.91 21.49
#